data_AF-A0A937KJY1-F1
#
_entry.id   AF-A0A937KJY1-F1
#
_cell.length_a   1.000
_cell.length_b   1.000
_cell.length_c   1.000
_cell.angle_alpha   90.00
_cell.angle_beta   90.00
_cell.angle_gamma   90.00
#
_symmetry.space_group_name_H-M   'P 1'
#
loop_
_entity.id
_entity.type
_entity.pdbx_description
1 polymer ?
#
loop_
_entity_poly.entity_id
_entity_poly.type
_entity_poly.pdbx_seq_one_letter_code
_entity_poly.pdbx_strand_id
1 'polypeptide(L)'
;MSPRVTTKSTIAAFAAVIALTMAACGGSTPDEAADSDEPATSADVSDDRIADLRASATLAEGAFQALSSDNQLCMLNTIAADDELGDALIAGDESPGVQLSLMRVLLECDGEAALQLISGGDGSLDQLSEREFTCLVDSMLNDDEVLADAVSGTGALISAALIECAPGVAVADIASELGISTEQATCLLTSESGFLDALLAGDMATEEETVELIEVMAEVAIECGLESLFGISTDSELADDEFDDDDTSASDVDQAFLNEKYAECADGDLQACDDLYLAAPYGSDEEEFGRTCGNTTDSEYGGNCINFDVDYRENCAAGDMEACDQLFYFSEVGSDDENFGATCGGTSDGTTAGLCSDPES
;
A
#
# COMPACT_ATOMS: atom_id res chain seq x y z
N MET A 1 10.64 15.63 33.25
CA MET A 1 11.65 15.00 32.37
C MET A 1 11.26 13.54 32.24
N SER A 2 10.40 13.26 31.27
CA SER A 2 10.00 11.93 30.81
C SER A 2 10.03 12.02 29.28
N PRO A 3 10.65 11.09 28.55
CA PRO A 3 10.55 11.09 27.10
C PRO A 3 9.17 10.53 26.72
N ARG A 4 8.48 11.23 25.82
CA ARG A 4 7.31 10.73 25.10
C ARG A 4 7.83 9.75 24.05
N VAL A 5 7.31 8.53 24.06
CA VAL A 5 7.41 7.60 22.94
C VAL A 5 6.36 8.05 21.92
N THR A 6 6.80 8.43 20.74
CA THR A 6 5.93 8.77 19.61
C THR A 6 5.77 7.50 18.79
N THR A 7 4.60 6.87 18.86
CA THR A 7 4.19 5.78 17.97
C THR A 7 3.89 6.42 16.61
N LYS A 8 4.68 6.10 15.58
CA LYS A 8 4.37 6.47 14.19
C LYS A 8 3.38 5.43 13.66
N SER A 9 2.35 5.92 13.00
CA SER A 9 1.27 5.17 12.35
C SER A 9 1.83 4.25 11.26
N THR A 10 1.37 2.99 11.28
CA THR A 10 1.87 1.86 10.51
C THR A 10 0.76 1.36 9.60
N ILE A 11 0.42 2.09 8.53
CA ILE A 11 -0.42 1.59 7.41
C ILE A 11 -0.14 2.30 6.06
N ALA A 12 0.82 3.22 5.96
CA ALA A 12 1.14 3.87 4.69
C ALA A 12 2.64 3.90 4.44
N ALA A 13 3.17 2.90 3.73
CA ALA A 13 4.50 2.94 3.12
C ALA A 13 4.68 1.90 2.00
N PHE A 14 3.80 1.89 0.99
CA PHE A 14 4.10 1.27 -0.30
C PHE A 14 4.35 2.37 -1.34
N ALA A 15 5.55 2.95 -1.30
CA ALA A 15 6.11 3.74 -2.40
C ALA A 15 7.62 3.96 -2.19
N ALA A 16 8.44 3.02 -2.63
CA ALA A 16 9.85 3.27 -2.91
C ALA A 16 10.32 2.35 -4.05
N VAL A 17 9.75 2.55 -5.23
CA VAL A 17 10.33 2.02 -6.47
C VAL A 17 11.57 2.85 -6.81
N ILE A 18 12.67 2.13 -6.90
CA ILE A 18 13.98 2.46 -7.47
C ILE A 18 13.92 3.67 -8.42
N ALA A 19 14.47 4.80 -7.98
CA ALA A 19 14.78 5.92 -8.87
C ALA A 19 16.08 5.62 -9.61
N LEU A 20 16.00 5.27 -10.90
CA LEU A 20 17.18 5.23 -11.76
C LEU A 20 17.11 6.16 -12.97
N THR A 21 18.16 6.96 -13.04
CA THR A 21 18.36 8.09 -13.94
C THR A 21 18.37 7.66 -15.41
N MET A 22 17.55 8.32 -16.22
CA MET A 22 17.62 8.25 -17.68
C MET A 22 19.00 8.67 -18.19
N ALA A 23 19.76 7.73 -18.74
CA ALA A 23 20.86 8.02 -19.65
C ALA A 23 20.55 7.45 -21.03
N ALA A 24 20.15 8.35 -21.93
CA ALA A 24 19.95 8.08 -23.34
C ALA A 24 21.24 7.56 -24.03
N CYS A 25 21.13 6.47 -24.79
CA CYS A 25 21.86 6.19 -26.03
C CYS A 25 21.05 5.13 -26.78
N GLY A 26 20.50 5.37 -27.98
CA GLY A 26 21.25 5.72 -29.17
C GLY A 26 21.42 4.45 -30.01
N GLY A 27 20.39 4.10 -30.77
CA GLY A 27 20.34 2.85 -31.55
C GLY A 27 21.47 2.70 -32.58
N SER A 28 21.83 1.45 -32.84
CA SER A 28 22.52 1.03 -34.06
C SER A 28 22.15 -0.42 -34.38
N THR A 29 21.86 -0.63 -35.66
CA THR A 29 21.33 -1.82 -36.34
C THR A 29 22.26 -3.05 -36.30
N PRO A 30 21.72 -4.27 -36.55
CA PRO A 30 22.43 -5.54 -36.37
C PRO A 30 23.33 -5.89 -37.56
N ASP A 31 24.49 -6.48 -37.28
CA ASP A 31 25.31 -7.19 -38.28
C ASP A 31 25.30 -8.70 -37.98
N GLU A 32 24.96 -9.46 -39.01
CA GLU A 32 24.88 -10.92 -39.06
C GLU A 32 26.25 -11.61 -38.93
N ALA A 33 26.34 -12.67 -38.12
CA ALA A 33 27.13 -13.90 -38.32
C ALA A 33 27.10 -14.74 -37.02
N ALA A 34 27.19 -16.06 -36.96
CA ALA A 34 26.98 -17.17 -37.88
C ALA A 34 27.04 -18.42 -36.97
N ASP A 35 25.99 -19.24 -37.04
CA ASP A 35 25.94 -20.71 -36.94
C ASP A 35 27.14 -21.46 -36.31
N SER A 36 26.89 -22.10 -35.16
CA SER A 36 27.27 -23.51 -34.95
C SER A 36 26.55 -24.12 -33.74
N ASP A 37 25.60 -25.00 -34.03
CA ASP A 37 25.05 -26.03 -33.15
C ASP A 37 26.15 -26.92 -32.53
N GLU A 38 26.28 -26.94 -31.20
CA GLU A 38 26.68 -28.14 -30.42
C GLU A 38 25.96 -28.14 -29.05
N PRO A 39 25.62 -29.32 -28.49
CA PRO A 39 24.66 -29.43 -27.40
C PRO A 39 25.32 -29.08 -26.05
N ALA A 40 24.69 -28.16 -25.31
CA ALA A 40 25.14 -27.70 -24.01
C ALA A 40 25.19 -28.84 -22.98
N THR A 41 26.39 -29.11 -22.47
CA THR A 41 26.60 -29.83 -21.22
C THR A 41 26.76 -28.82 -20.09
N SER A 42 26.00 -29.01 -19.03
CA SER A 42 25.77 -28.15 -17.86
C SER A 42 26.99 -27.90 -16.95
N ALA A 43 28.11 -27.39 -17.47
CA ALA A 43 29.32 -27.19 -16.64
C ALA A 43 30.17 -25.94 -16.90
N ASP A 44 29.83 -25.08 -17.86
CA ASP A 44 30.57 -23.83 -18.09
C ASP A 44 29.57 -22.69 -18.29
N VAL A 45 29.06 -22.15 -17.17
CA VAL A 45 28.62 -20.76 -17.16
C VAL A 45 29.87 -19.94 -17.47
N SER A 46 29.97 -19.40 -18.69
CA SER A 46 31.20 -18.75 -19.17
C SER A 46 31.61 -17.59 -18.26
N ASP A 47 32.85 -17.58 -17.78
CA ASP A 47 33.44 -16.49 -16.98
C ASP A 47 33.18 -15.09 -17.58
N ASP A 48 33.06 -15.03 -18.92
CA ASP A 48 32.70 -13.83 -19.68
C ASP A 48 31.30 -13.31 -19.33
N ARG A 49 30.32 -14.19 -19.13
CA ARG A 49 28.94 -13.83 -18.78
C ARG A 49 28.84 -13.22 -17.38
N ILE A 50 29.58 -13.76 -16.42
CA ILE A 50 29.66 -13.19 -15.06
C ILE A 50 30.33 -11.80 -15.09
N ALA A 51 31.32 -11.60 -15.96
CA ALA A 51 31.94 -10.30 -16.16
C ALA A 51 30.96 -9.28 -16.76
N ASP A 52 30.16 -9.68 -17.74
CA ASP A 52 29.13 -8.84 -18.35
C ASP A 52 28.01 -8.51 -17.35
N LEU A 53 27.54 -9.49 -16.56
CA LEU A 53 26.56 -9.26 -15.49
C LEU A 53 27.04 -8.25 -14.46
N ARG A 54 28.31 -8.33 -14.02
CA ARG A 54 28.89 -7.32 -13.12
C ARG A 54 28.97 -5.93 -13.72
N ALA A 55 29.03 -5.83 -15.05
CA ALA A 55 29.05 -4.56 -15.77
C ALA A 55 27.64 -4.02 -16.06
N SER A 56 26.59 -4.83 -15.89
CA SER A 56 25.20 -4.39 -16.03
C SER A 56 24.86 -3.30 -15.01
N ALA A 57 24.06 -2.32 -15.43
CA ALA A 57 23.67 -1.20 -14.57
C ALA A 57 22.90 -1.70 -13.33
N THR A 58 21.95 -2.62 -13.54
CA THR A 58 21.08 -3.18 -12.50
C THR A 58 21.84 -3.85 -11.34
N LEU A 59 22.95 -4.53 -11.63
CA LEU A 59 23.79 -5.19 -10.61
C LEU A 59 24.94 -4.30 -10.11
N ALA A 60 25.23 -3.19 -10.80
CA ALA A 60 26.25 -2.24 -10.38
C ALA A 60 25.73 -1.27 -9.28
N GLU A 61 24.43 -1.27 -9.01
CA GLU A 61 23.77 -0.40 -8.04
C GLU A 61 23.90 -0.83 -6.58
N GLY A 62 23.49 0.09 -5.69
CA GLY A 62 23.76 0.02 -4.26
C GLY A 62 23.23 -1.22 -3.53
N ALA A 63 22.08 -1.76 -3.94
CA ALA A 63 21.48 -2.92 -3.27
C ALA A 63 22.34 -4.18 -3.40
N PHE A 64 22.83 -4.49 -4.61
CA PHE A 64 23.72 -5.62 -4.85
C PHE A 64 25.08 -5.43 -4.14
N GLN A 65 25.60 -4.20 -4.12
CA GLN A 65 26.88 -3.88 -3.47
C GLN A 65 26.80 -3.94 -1.94
N ALA A 66 25.62 -3.78 -1.34
CA ALA A 66 25.41 -3.91 0.10
C ALA A 66 25.44 -5.37 0.59
N LEU A 67 25.28 -6.35 -0.31
CA LEU A 67 25.30 -7.77 0.02
C LEU A 67 26.70 -8.26 0.41
N SER A 68 26.73 -9.36 1.18
CA SER A 68 27.98 -10.05 1.49
C SER A 68 28.64 -10.60 0.21
N SER A 69 29.96 -10.77 0.20
CA SER A 69 30.66 -11.33 -0.98
C SER A 69 30.18 -12.73 -1.36
N ASP A 70 29.73 -13.52 -0.38
CA ASP A 70 29.19 -14.86 -0.63
C ASP A 70 27.79 -14.78 -1.29
N ASN A 71 26.96 -13.83 -0.87
CA ASN A 71 25.61 -13.62 -1.43
C ASN A 71 25.68 -13.00 -2.83
N GLN A 72 26.61 -12.07 -3.06
CA GLN A 72 26.92 -11.55 -4.41
C GLN A 72 27.35 -12.68 -5.35
N LEU A 73 28.18 -13.60 -4.88
CA LEU A 73 28.60 -14.77 -5.67
C LEU A 73 27.44 -15.73 -5.92
N CYS A 74 26.57 -15.96 -4.93
CA CYS A 74 25.37 -16.75 -5.11
C CYS A 74 24.52 -16.18 -6.25
N MET A 75 24.14 -14.90 -6.15
CA MET A 75 23.28 -14.25 -7.15
C MET A 75 23.89 -14.29 -8.55
N LEU A 76 25.18 -13.96 -8.69
CA LEU A 76 25.84 -13.98 -9.99
C LEU A 76 25.84 -15.38 -10.61
N ASN A 77 26.06 -16.43 -9.81
CA ASN A 77 26.03 -17.79 -10.32
C ASN A 77 24.60 -18.24 -10.67
N THR A 78 23.60 -17.87 -9.87
CA THR A 78 22.20 -18.19 -10.12
C THR A 78 21.69 -17.48 -11.38
N ILE A 79 21.92 -16.18 -11.52
CA ILE A 79 21.55 -15.41 -12.71
C ILE A 79 22.27 -15.94 -13.94
N ALA A 80 23.57 -16.23 -13.84
CA ALA A 80 24.33 -16.72 -14.97
C ALA A 80 24.00 -18.18 -15.35
N ALA A 81 23.27 -18.92 -14.50
CA ALA A 81 22.70 -20.22 -14.85
C ALA A 81 21.33 -20.09 -15.54
N ASP A 82 20.69 -18.92 -15.47
CA ASP A 82 19.45 -18.59 -16.16
C ASP A 82 19.75 -17.77 -17.42
N ASP A 83 19.69 -18.41 -18.58
CA ASP A 83 19.99 -17.77 -19.86
C ASP A 83 19.05 -16.58 -20.15
N GLU A 84 17.76 -16.71 -19.82
CA GLU A 84 16.77 -15.68 -20.10
C GLU A 84 16.91 -14.47 -19.18
N LEU A 85 17.03 -14.70 -17.87
CA LEU A 85 17.21 -13.63 -16.89
C LEU A 85 18.55 -12.90 -17.07
N GLY A 86 19.64 -13.66 -17.24
CA GLY A 86 20.96 -13.04 -17.37
C GLY A 86 21.10 -12.23 -18.67
N ASP A 87 20.51 -12.68 -19.78
CA ASP A 87 20.56 -11.93 -21.04
C ASP A 87 19.68 -10.67 -20.99
N ALA A 88 18.52 -10.75 -20.33
CA ALA A 88 17.65 -9.61 -20.08
C ALA A 88 18.36 -8.53 -19.23
N LEU A 89 19.05 -8.94 -18.16
CA LEU A 89 19.80 -8.01 -17.30
C LEU A 89 21.01 -7.38 -18.03
N ILE A 90 21.72 -8.16 -18.85
CA ILE A 90 22.81 -7.61 -19.70
C ILE A 90 22.27 -6.60 -20.71
N ALA A 91 21.07 -6.85 -21.25
CA ALA A 91 20.38 -5.92 -22.14
C ALA A 91 19.81 -4.68 -21.44
N GLY A 92 19.81 -4.64 -20.10
CA GLY A 92 19.23 -3.57 -19.30
C GLY A 92 17.70 -3.58 -19.32
N ASP A 93 17.08 -4.77 -19.41
CA ASP A 93 15.64 -4.94 -19.32
C ASP A 93 15.16 -4.76 -17.87
N GLU A 94 14.24 -3.82 -17.67
CA GLU A 94 13.64 -3.50 -16.37
C GLU A 94 12.15 -3.90 -16.31
N SER A 95 11.72 -4.80 -17.18
CA SER A 95 10.34 -5.26 -17.20
C SER A 95 9.93 -5.93 -15.88
N PRO A 96 8.64 -5.87 -15.50
CA PRO A 96 8.17 -6.43 -14.23
C PRO A 96 8.52 -7.91 -14.04
N GLY A 97 8.53 -8.70 -15.12
CA GLY A 97 8.93 -10.11 -15.06
C GLY A 97 10.41 -10.32 -14.74
N VAL A 98 11.29 -9.45 -15.25
CA VAL A 98 12.73 -9.49 -14.93
C VAL A 98 12.96 -9.06 -13.48
N GLN A 99 12.25 -8.03 -13.01
CA GLN A 99 12.32 -7.57 -11.63
C GLN A 99 11.85 -8.66 -10.63
N LEU A 100 10.76 -9.34 -10.93
CA LEU A 100 10.24 -10.44 -10.10
C LEU A 100 11.24 -11.61 -10.03
N SER A 101 11.81 -12.00 -11.17
CA SER A 101 12.84 -13.04 -11.25
C SER A 101 14.11 -12.65 -10.50
N LEU A 102 14.54 -11.39 -10.58
CA LEU A 102 15.67 -10.88 -9.81
C LEU A 102 15.38 -10.90 -8.30
N MET A 103 14.17 -10.52 -7.89
CA MET A 103 13.73 -10.59 -6.50
C MET A 103 13.74 -12.04 -5.98
N ARG A 104 13.26 -13.00 -6.78
CA ARG A 104 13.33 -14.43 -6.47
C ARG A 104 14.76 -14.90 -6.24
N VAL A 105 15.69 -14.50 -7.10
CA VAL A 105 17.12 -14.83 -6.93
C VAL A 105 17.69 -14.20 -5.65
N LEU A 106 17.33 -12.95 -5.35
CA LEU A 106 17.74 -12.30 -4.11
C LEU A 106 17.18 -13.05 -2.90
N LEU A 107 15.92 -13.47 -2.94
CA LEU A 107 15.26 -14.23 -1.89
C LEU A 107 15.95 -15.59 -1.63
N GLU A 108 16.41 -16.27 -2.68
CA GLU A 108 17.18 -17.52 -2.58
C GLU A 108 18.59 -17.33 -1.99
N CYS A 109 19.27 -16.23 -2.37
CA CYS A 109 20.68 -16.00 -2.02
C CYS A 109 20.88 -15.18 -0.75
N ASP A 110 19.96 -14.28 -0.44
CA ASP A 110 19.97 -13.38 0.71
C ASP A 110 18.53 -13.00 1.07
N GLY A 111 17.79 -13.96 1.62
CA GLY A 111 16.41 -13.76 2.03
C GLY A 111 16.25 -12.60 3.01
N GLU A 112 17.26 -12.29 3.84
CA GLU A 112 17.17 -11.21 4.83
C GLU A 112 17.23 -9.85 4.15
N ALA A 113 18.15 -9.68 3.19
CA ALA A 113 18.21 -8.48 2.38
C ALA A 113 16.96 -8.31 1.50
N ALA A 114 16.46 -9.39 0.90
CA ALA A 114 15.23 -9.35 0.10
C ALA A 114 14.04 -8.89 0.94
N LEU A 115 13.89 -9.45 2.13
CA LEU A 115 12.81 -9.12 3.04
C LEU A 115 12.92 -7.70 3.62
N GLN A 116 14.13 -7.20 3.88
CA GLN A 116 14.33 -5.79 4.25
C GLN A 116 13.92 -4.82 3.13
N LEU A 117 14.11 -5.20 1.86
CA LEU A 117 13.65 -4.39 0.73
C LEU A 117 12.11 -4.40 0.65
N ILE A 118 11.49 -5.57 0.82
CA ILE A 118 10.03 -5.71 0.82
C ILE A 118 9.38 -4.95 1.98
N SER A 119 9.95 -5.02 3.18
CA SER A 119 9.39 -4.37 4.39
C SER A 119 9.75 -2.89 4.53
N GLY A 120 10.50 -2.32 3.57
CA GLY A 120 11.01 -0.95 3.67
C GLY A 120 11.97 -0.72 4.84
N GLY A 121 12.53 -1.78 5.42
CA GLY A 121 13.47 -1.72 6.55
C GLY A 121 12.83 -1.39 7.90
N ASP A 122 11.52 -1.60 8.06
CA ASP A 122 10.76 -1.30 9.28
C ASP A 122 11.09 -2.17 10.51
N GLY A 123 11.89 -3.24 10.35
CA GLY A 123 12.35 -4.11 11.42
C GLY A 123 11.27 -5.04 11.99
N SER A 124 10.08 -5.10 11.38
CA SER A 124 9.01 -6.05 11.74
C SER A 124 9.50 -7.51 11.74
N LEU A 125 10.45 -7.79 10.86
CA LEU A 125 11.03 -9.11 10.63
C LEU A 125 12.09 -9.53 11.64
N ASP A 126 12.60 -8.60 12.47
CA ASP A 126 13.58 -8.90 13.53
C ASP A 126 12.98 -9.81 14.62
N GLN A 127 11.65 -9.91 14.67
CA GLN A 127 10.91 -10.74 15.62
C GLN A 127 10.78 -12.20 15.17
N LEU A 128 11.07 -12.51 13.90
CA LEU A 128 10.94 -13.85 13.35
C LEU A 128 12.06 -14.76 13.85
N SER A 129 11.70 -15.96 14.30
CA SER A 129 12.69 -17.02 14.46
C SER A 129 13.16 -17.53 13.10
N GLU A 130 14.35 -18.15 13.06
CA GLU A 130 14.94 -18.75 11.85
C GLU A 130 13.96 -19.69 11.12
N ARG A 131 13.09 -20.40 11.85
CA ARG A 131 12.07 -21.28 11.25
C ARG A 131 10.92 -20.52 10.61
N GLU A 132 10.44 -19.48 11.27
CA GLU A 132 9.33 -18.65 10.80
C GLU A 132 9.76 -17.86 9.56
N PHE A 133 10.97 -17.30 9.62
CA PHE A 133 11.64 -16.66 8.50
C PHE A 133 11.79 -17.60 7.30
N THR A 134 12.30 -18.83 7.52
CA THR A 134 12.47 -19.81 6.43
C THR A 134 11.13 -20.18 5.81
N CYS A 135 10.07 -20.34 6.62
CA CYS A 135 8.73 -20.61 6.11
C CYS A 135 8.22 -19.48 5.20
N LEU A 136 8.39 -18.23 5.62
CA LEU A 136 7.94 -17.06 4.86
C LEU A 136 8.67 -16.97 3.51
N VAL A 137 10.00 -17.17 3.53
CA VAL A 137 10.81 -17.24 2.31
C VAL A 137 10.38 -18.39 1.41
N ASP A 138 10.17 -19.59 1.96
CA ASP A 138 9.71 -20.75 1.20
C ASP A 138 8.32 -20.50 0.57
N SER A 139 7.41 -19.80 1.27
CA SER A 139 6.09 -19.45 0.72
C SER A 139 6.22 -18.58 -0.53
N MET A 140 7.00 -17.50 -0.47
CA MET A 140 7.27 -16.64 -1.62
C MET A 140 8.02 -17.36 -2.75
N LEU A 141 8.92 -18.30 -2.45
CA LEU A 141 9.59 -19.09 -3.49
C LEU A 141 8.65 -20.08 -4.16
N ASN A 142 7.66 -20.62 -3.44
CA ASN A 142 6.77 -21.63 -4.00
C ASN A 142 5.50 -21.04 -4.65
N ASP A 143 5.18 -19.78 -4.38
CA ASP A 143 3.99 -19.10 -4.90
C ASP A 143 4.34 -17.74 -5.52
N ASP A 144 4.23 -17.68 -6.86
CA ASP A 144 4.50 -16.46 -7.64
C ASP A 144 3.49 -15.34 -7.33
N GLU A 145 2.26 -15.65 -6.92
CA GLU A 145 1.25 -14.64 -6.57
C GLU A 145 1.60 -13.97 -5.25
N VAL A 146 2.05 -14.75 -4.25
CA VAL A 146 2.55 -14.21 -2.97
C VAL A 146 3.78 -13.33 -3.18
N LEU A 147 4.72 -13.77 -4.03
CA LEU A 147 5.91 -12.98 -4.33
C LEU A 147 5.57 -11.70 -5.11
N ALA A 148 4.67 -11.77 -6.08
CA ALA A 148 4.23 -10.59 -6.84
C ALA A 148 3.48 -9.58 -5.95
N ASP A 149 2.65 -10.07 -5.02
CA ASP A 149 1.95 -9.24 -4.04
C ASP A 149 2.93 -8.57 -3.06
N ALA A 150 3.96 -9.29 -2.61
CA ALA A 150 5.00 -8.73 -1.75
C ALA A 150 5.79 -7.58 -2.43
N VAL A 151 6.00 -7.66 -3.75
CA VAL A 151 6.79 -6.67 -4.50
C VAL A 151 5.95 -5.48 -4.98
N SER A 152 4.68 -5.72 -5.35
CA SER A 152 3.88 -4.74 -6.09
C SER A 152 2.39 -4.71 -5.74
N GLY A 153 1.93 -5.60 -4.87
CA GLY A 153 0.52 -5.74 -4.51
C GLY A 153 0.11 -4.98 -3.25
N THR A 154 -1.08 -5.29 -2.75
CA THR A 154 -1.65 -4.69 -1.55
C THR A 154 -1.02 -5.24 -0.27
N GLY A 155 -0.21 -6.30 -0.38
CA GLY A 155 0.42 -6.99 0.73
C GLY A 155 -0.50 -8.00 1.41
N ALA A 156 -1.68 -8.29 0.85
CA ALA A 156 -2.66 -9.19 1.45
C ALA A 156 -2.18 -10.65 1.48
N LEU A 157 -1.58 -11.14 0.38
CA LEU A 157 -1.11 -12.52 0.28
C LEU A 157 0.15 -12.73 1.11
N ILE A 158 1.06 -11.76 1.13
CA ILE A 158 2.25 -11.85 2.01
C ILE A 158 1.86 -11.75 3.49
N SER A 159 0.82 -10.98 3.83
CA SER A 159 0.26 -10.95 5.19
C SER A 159 -0.36 -12.28 5.59
N ALA A 160 -1.08 -12.94 4.69
CA ALA A 160 -1.61 -14.28 4.92
C ALA A 160 -0.49 -15.32 5.11
N ALA A 161 0.56 -15.27 4.29
CA ALA A 161 1.74 -16.11 4.43
C ALA A 161 2.46 -15.87 5.78
N LEU A 162 2.53 -14.61 6.25
CA LEU A 162 3.07 -14.27 7.56
C LEU A 162 2.24 -14.86 8.70
N ILE A 163 0.91 -14.82 8.61
CA ILE A 163 0.02 -15.42 9.61
C ILE A 163 0.21 -16.95 9.68
N GLU A 164 0.37 -17.61 8.53
CA GLU A 164 0.61 -19.06 8.48
C GLU A 164 1.99 -19.43 9.04
N CYS A 165 3.02 -18.69 8.65
CA CYS A 165 4.40 -19.01 9.00
C CYS A 165 4.82 -18.54 10.40
N ALA A 166 4.26 -17.43 10.88
CA ALA A 166 4.66 -16.76 12.11
C ALA A 166 3.44 -16.19 12.89
N PRO A 167 2.49 -17.05 13.30
CA PRO A 167 1.24 -16.59 13.93
C PRO A 167 1.48 -15.80 15.22
N GLY A 168 2.56 -16.09 15.95
CA GLY A 168 2.90 -15.35 17.17
C GLY A 168 3.32 -13.90 16.90
N VAL A 169 4.05 -13.66 15.81
CA VAL A 169 4.48 -12.31 15.39
C VAL A 169 3.28 -11.55 14.83
N ALA A 170 2.48 -12.20 13.97
CA ALA A 170 1.25 -11.60 13.44
C ALA A 170 0.27 -11.18 14.57
N VAL A 171 0.07 -12.01 15.59
CA VAL A 171 -0.74 -11.67 16.77
C VAL A 171 -0.18 -10.46 17.52
N ALA A 172 1.15 -10.40 17.71
CA ALA A 172 1.77 -9.32 18.46
C ALA A 172 1.66 -7.98 17.71
N ASP A 173 1.87 -8.01 16.40
CA ASP A 173 1.78 -6.82 15.55
C ASP A 173 0.34 -6.32 15.46
N ILE A 174 -0.64 -7.21 15.22
CA ILE A 174 -2.08 -6.85 15.20
C ILE A 174 -2.53 -6.31 16.56
N ALA A 175 -2.10 -6.94 17.65
CA ALA A 175 -2.42 -6.47 19.00
C ALA A 175 -1.89 -5.05 19.25
N SER A 176 -0.66 -4.78 18.81
CA SER A 176 -0.04 -3.46 18.93
C SER A 176 -0.73 -2.42 18.06
N GLU A 177 -1.04 -2.75 16.81
CA GLU A 177 -1.62 -1.83 15.84
C GLU A 177 -3.06 -1.43 16.21
N LEU A 178 -3.88 -2.43 16.55
CA LEU A 178 -5.28 -2.20 16.92
C LEU A 178 -5.47 -1.79 18.38
N GLY A 179 -4.39 -1.77 19.18
CA GLY A 179 -4.45 -1.45 20.61
C GLY A 179 -5.25 -2.45 21.44
N ILE A 180 -5.27 -3.72 21.01
CA ILE A 180 -6.02 -4.82 21.64
C ILE A 180 -5.09 -5.78 22.39
N SER A 181 -5.66 -6.68 23.20
CA SER A 181 -4.88 -7.71 23.88
C SER A 181 -4.43 -8.80 22.90
N THR A 182 -3.33 -9.48 23.20
CA THR A 182 -2.85 -10.61 22.41
C THR A 182 -3.87 -11.75 22.34
N GLU A 183 -4.70 -11.92 23.37
CA GLU A 183 -5.80 -12.89 23.36
C GLU A 183 -6.89 -12.49 22.37
N GLN A 184 -7.24 -11.20 22.30
CA GLN A 184 -8.22 -10.68 21.35
C GLN A 184 -7.71 -10.80 19.90
N ALA A 185 -6.45 -10.45 19.66
CA ALA A 185 -5.81 -10.62 18.35
C ALA A 185 -5.71 -12.09 17.94
N THR A 186 -5.38 -13.00 18.87
CA THR A 186 -5.40 -14.45 18.60
C THR A 186 -6.80 -14.93 18.24
N CYS A 187 -7.82 -14.48 18.95
CA CYS A 187 -9.21 -14.82 18.66
C CYS A 187 -9.60 -14.35 17.25
N LEU A 188 -9.30 -13.11 16.88
CA LEU A 188 -9.60 -12.55 15.56
C LEU A 188 -8.95 -13.31 14.40
N LEU A 189 -7.73 -13.84 14.59
CA LEU A 189 -7.05 -14.64 13.57
C LEU A 189 -7.53 -16.09 13.48
N THR A 190 -8.15 -16.62 14.55
CA THR A 190 -8.51 -18.04 14.65
C THR A 190 -10.01 -18.28 14.72
N SER A 191 -10.82 -17.22 14.66
CA SER A 191 -12.28 -17.31 14.71
C SER A 191 -12.80 -18.12 13.52
N GLU A 192 -13.65 -19.10 13.80
CA GLU A 192 -14.23 -20.00 12.79
C GLU A 192 -15.24 -19.29 11.86
N SER A 193 -15.59 -18.04 12.19
CA SER A 193 -16.46 -17.15 11.44
C SER A 193 -15.89 -16.67 10.10
N GLY A 194 -14.63 -17.00 9.79
CA GLY A 194 -14.06 -16.71 8.47
C GLY A 194 -13.77 -15.23 8.23
N PHE A 195 -13.67 -14.41 9.28
CA PHE A 195 -13.33 -12.98 9.15
C PHE A 195 -12.04 -12.74 8.37
N LEU A 196 -11.01 -13.55 8.62
CA LEU A 196 -9.74 -13.46 7.90
C LEU A 196 -9.91 -13.81 6.41
N ASP A 197 -10.68 -14.84 6.10
CA ASP A 197 -10.99 -15.25 4.73
C ASP A 197 -11.82 -14.18 4.00
N ALA A 198 -12.78 -13.57 4.70
CA ALA A 198 -13.62 -12.50 4.17
C ALA A 198 -12.82 -11.21 3.95
N LEU A 199 -11.87 -10.90 4.81
CA LEU A 199 -10.95 -9.77 4.66
C LEU A 199 -9.96 -10.00 3.49
N LEU A 200 -9.44 -11.22 3.35
CA LEU A 200 -8.51 -11.60 2.28
C LEU A 200 -9.20 -11.76 0.93
N ALA A 201 -10.51 -12.06 0.92
CA ALA A 201 -11.27 -12.19 -0.32
C ALA A 201 -11.35 -10.88 -1.12
N GLY A 202 -11.24 -9.71 -0.46
CA GLY A 202 -10.96 -8.39 -1.07
C GLY A 202 -11.95 -7.86 -2.13
N ASP A 203 -12.86 -8.69 -2.63
CA ASP A 203 -13.78 -8.39 -3.72
C ASP A 203 -15.18 -8.18 -3.13
N MET A 204 -15.38 -7.02 -2.49
CA MET A 204 -16.72 -6.57 -2.13
C MET A 204 -17.38 -5.99 -3.38
N ALA A 205 -17.86 -6.86 -4.27
CA ALA A 205 -18.43 -6.45 -5.55
C ALA A 205 -19.93 -6.10 -5.45
N THR A 206 -20.61 -6.51 -4.38
CA THR A 206 -22.07 -6.37 -4.23
C THR A 206 -22.51 -5.92 -2.84
N GLU A 207 -23.68 -5.26 -2.77
CA GLU A 207 -24.34 -4.86 -1.50
C GLU A 207 -24.72 -6.07 -0.62
N GLU A 208 -24.83 -7.28 -1.18
CA GLU A 208 -25.15 -8.50 -0.42
C GLU A 208 -23.90 -9.03 0.31
N GLU A 209 -22.74 -9.01 -0.34
CA GLU A 209 -21.45 -9.44 0.23
C GLU A 209 -20.95 -8.48 1.33
N THR A 210 -21.27 -7.18 1.23
CA THR A 210 -20.93 -6.20 2.27
C THR A 210 -21.76 -6.38 3.54
N VAL A 211 -23.05 -6.71 3.40
CA VAL A 211 -23.93 -7.00 4.55
C VAL A 211 -23.48 -8.29 5.25
N GLU A 212 -23.12 -9.33 4.49
CA GLU A 212 -22.58 -10.58 5.04
C GLU A 212 -21.29 -10.32 5.84
N LEU A 213 -20.38 -9.49 5.32
CA LEU A 213 -19.16 -9.11 6.04
C LEU A 213 -19.47 -8.37 7.35
N ILE A 214 -20.43 -7.44 7.35
CA ILE A 214 -20.83 -6.69 8.56
C ILE A 214 -21.38 -7.64 9.63
N GLU A 215 -22.19 -8.63 9.24
CA GLU A 215 -22.72 -9.65 10.16
C GLU A 215 -21.59 -10.50 10.76
N VAL A 216 -20.66 -10.97 9.92
CA VAL A 216 -19.48 -11.74 10.36
C VAL A 216 -18.62 -10.92 11.31
N MET A 217 -18.36 -9.65 11.00
CA MET A 217 -17.59 -8.74 11.84
C MET A 217 -18.23 -8.51 13.21
N ALA A 218 -19.56 -8.34 13.25
CA ALA A 218 -20.29 -8.16 14.50
C ALA A 218 -20.23 -9.41 15.38
N GLU A 219 -20.35 -10.60 14.78
CA GLU A 219 -20.23 -11.88 15.50
C GLU A 219 -18.82 -12.07 16.09
N VAL A 220 -17.77 -11.84 15.28
CA VAL A 220 -16.37 -11.91 15.73
C VAL A 220 -16.09 -10.90 16.83
N ALA A 221 -16.63 -9.69 16.69
CA ALA A 221 -16.40 -8.63 17.66
C ALA A 221 -16.96 -9.01 19.04
N ILE A 222 -18.14 -9.61 19.09
CA ILE A 222 -18.74 -10.10 20.34
C ILE A 222 -17.99 -11.34 20.85
N GLU A 223 -17.63 -12.27 19.97
CA GLU A 223 -16.91 -13.50 20.34
C GLU A 223 -15.53 -13.18 20.94
N CYS A 224 -14.79 -12.26 20.31
CA CYS A 224 -13.43 -11.90 20.68
C CYS A 224 -13.36 -10.72 21.67
N GLY A 225 -14.50 -10.18 22.10
CA GLY A 225 -14.55 -9.05 23.05
C GLY A 225 -13.96 -7.75 22.49
N LEU A 226 -14.12 -7.52 21.19
CA LEU A 226 -13.65 -6.35 20.44
C LEU A 226 -14.75 -5.29 20.27
N GLU A 227 -15.81 -5.33 21.07
CA GLU A 227 -16.99 -4.48 20.89
C GLU A 227 -16.63 -2.99 21.05
N SER A 228 -15.70 -2.69 21.97
CA SER A 228 -15.15 -1.34 22.12
C SER A 228 -14.29 -0.89 20.93
N LEU A 229 -13.67 -1.81 20.18
CA LEU A 229 -12.87 -1.49 18.99
C LEU A 229 -13.79 -1.16 17.81
N PHE A 230 -14.88 -1.93 17.65
CA PHE A 230 -15.84 -1.76 16.56
C PHE A 230 -17.02 -0.82 16.89
N GLY A 231 -17.00 -0.17 18.06
CA GLY A 231 -18.07 0.73 18.49
C GLY A 231 -19.41 0.03 18.77
N ILE A 232 -19.40 -1.29 18.93
CA ILE A 232 -20.58 -2.10 19.22
C ILE A 232 -20.89 -1.93 20.71
N SER A 233 -22.05 -1.36 21.02
CA SER A 233 -22.52 -1.23 22.40
C SER A 233 -23.21 -2.51 22.83
N THR A 234 -22.65 -3.24 23.80
CA THR A 234 -23.23 -4.48 24.36
C THR A 234 -24.40 -4.24 25.32
N ASP A 235 -24.88 -2.99 25.44
CA ASP A 235 -26.08 -2.64 26.20
C ASP A 235 -27.40 -3.00 25.48
N SER A 236 -27.35 -3.60 24.29
CA SER A 236 -28.51 -4.26 23.70
C SER A 236 -28.53 -5.73 24.11
N GLU A 237 -29.09 -5.99 25.30
CA GLU A 237 -29.60 -7.31 25.64
C GLU A 237 -30.47 -7.80 24.48
N LEU A 238 -30.01 -8.85 23.78
CA LEU A 238 -30.84 -9.68 22.90
C LEU A 238 -31.91 -10.35 23.75
N ALA A 239 -32.97 -9.61 24.05
CA ALA A 239 -34.18 -10.10 24.67
C ALA A 239 -35.35 -9.65 23.80
N ASP A 240 -35.79 -10.56 22.93
CA ASP A 240 -37.18 -10.76 22.51
C ASP A 240 -38.12 -9.56 22.75
N ASP A 241 -38.04 -8.53 21.91
CA ASP A 241 -39.16 -7.63 21.72
C ASP A 241 -39.47 -7.54 20.22
N GLU A 242 -40.77 -7.58 19.93
CA GLU A 242 -41.35 -7.56 18.60
C GLU A 242 -40.69 -6.50 17.71
N PHE A 243 -40.50 -6.84 16.43
CA PHE A 243 -40.33 -5.88 15.35
C PHE A 243 -41.36 -4.74 15.49
N ASP A 244 -40.94 -3.64 16.11
CA ASP A 244 -41.48 -2.31 15.85
C ASP A 244 -40.47 -1.61 14.94
N ASP A 245 -40.93 -1.28 13.75
CA ASP A 245 -40.22 -0.48 12.74
C ASP A 245 -39.89 0.92 13.31
N ASP A 246 -38.86 1.04 14.15
CA ASP A 246 -38.35 2.33 14.64
C ASP A 246 -36.83 2.41 14.46
N ASP A 247 -36.45 2.70 13.21
CA ASP A 247 -35.45 3.70 12.84
C ASP A 247 -34.32 3.97 13.85
N THR A 248 -33.30 3.12 13.88
CA THR A 248 -31.97 3.54 14.32
C THR A 248 -31.31 4.39 13.24
N SER A 249 -31.85 5.59 13.01
CA SER A 249 -31.14 6.63 12.27
C SER A 249 -30.16 7.35 13.19
N ALA A 250 -29.09 7.83 12.57
CA ALA A 250 -28.00 8.58 13.17
C ALA A 250 -28.46 9.86 13.90
N SER A 251 -28.87 9.77 15.17
CA SER A 251 -29.33 10.94 15.92
C SER A 251 -28.70 11.09 17.31
N ASP A 252 -27.38 11.26 17.36
CA ASP A 252 -26.75 12.07 18.42
C ASP A 252 -26.21 13.42 17.89
N VAL A 253 -26.40 13.71 16.60
CA VAL A 253 -26.12 15.04 16.05
C VAL A 253 -27.34 15.93 16.28
N ASP A 254 -27.18 17.00 17.04
CA ASP A 254 -28.25 17.94 17.34
C ASP A 254 -28.77 18.56 16.03
N GLN A 255 -30.08 18.43 15.75
CA GLN A 255 -30.71 19.05 14.58
C GLN A 255 -30.46 20.56 14.52
N ALA A 256 -30.23 21.22 15.67
CA ALA A 256 -29.84 22.63 15.68
C ALA A 256 -28.47 22.86 15.01
N PHE A 257 -27.50 21.96 15.21
CA PHE A 257 -26.18 22.01 14.58
C PHE A 257 -26.31 21.80 13.06
N LEU A 258 -27.08 20.79 12.62
CA LEU A 258 -27.31 20.56 11.19
C LEU A 258 -27.96 21.76 10.50
N ASN A 259 -28.96 22.38 11.14
CA ASN A 259 -29.60 23.60 10.60
C ASN A 259 -28.64 24.79 10.51
N GLU A 260 -27.74 24.94 11.49
CA GLU A 260 -26.71 25.99 11.49
C GLU A 260 -25.74 25.77 10.33
N LYS A 261 -25.21 24.55 10.18
CA LYS A 261 -24.29 24.19 9.10
C LYS A 261 -24.92 24.26 7.72
N TYR A 262 -26.18 23.87 7.59
CA TYR A 262 -26.94 24.04 6.36
C TYR A 262 -27.04 25.52 5.95
N ALA A 263 -27.33 26.42 6.90
CA ALA A 263 -27.43 27.84 6.63
C ALA A 263 -26.07 28.47 6.24
N GLU A 264 -25.01 28.11 6.96
CA GLU A 264 -23.63 28.56 6.66
C GLU A 264 -23.17 28.07 5.28
N CYS A 265 -23.40 26.79 4.97
CA CYS A 265 -23.11 26.21 3.65
C CYS A 265 -23.91 26.91 2.54
N ALA A 266 -25.20 27.18 2.77
CA ALA A 266 -26.04 27.92 1.82
C ALA A 266 -25.59 29.38 1.61
N ASP A 267 -24.96 29.98 2.62
CA ASP A 267 -24.35 31.31 2.54
C ASP A 267 -22.94 31.29 1.89
N GLY A 268 -22.45 30.11 1.51
CA GLY A 268 -21.20 29.90 0.76
C GLY A 268 -19.99 29.57 1.63
N ASP A 269 -20.17 29.21 2.90
CA ASP A 269 -19.09 28.69 3.72
C ASP A 269 -18.84 27.21 3.40
N LEU A 270 -17.76 26.95 2.67
CA LEU A 270 -17.43 25.63 2.17
C LEU A 270 -16.95 24.68 3.29
N GLN A 271 -16.35 25.21 4.36
CA GLN A 271 -16.06 24.41 5.54
C GLN A 271 -17.34 23.96 6.23
N ALA A 272 -18.37 24.81 6.24
CA ALA A 272 -19.66 24.41 6.77
C ALA A 272 -20.36 23.37 5.88
N CYS A 273 -20.12 23.35 4.57
CA CYS A 273 -20.60 22.27 3.70
C CYS A 273 -19.93 20.93 4.01
N ASP A 274 -18.63 20.94 4.30
CA ASP A 274 -17.90 19.73 4.71
C ASP A 274 -18.33 19.24 6.09
N ASP A 275 -18.45 20.16 7.05
CA ASP A 275 -18.98 19.86 8.38
C ASP A 275 -20.40 19.28 8.31
N LEU A 276 -21.24 19.81 7.41
CA LEU A 276 -22.61 19.34 7.19
C LEU A 276 -22.62 17.93 6.60
N TYR A 277 -21.83 17.67 5.56
CA TYR A 277 -21.74 16.35 4.93
C TYR A 277 -21.29 15.27 5.92
N LEU A 278 -20.28 15.56 6.76
CA LEU A 278 -19.76 14.61 7.74
C LEU A 278 -20.72 14.34 8.92
N ALA A 279 -21.56 15.32 9.25
CA ALA A 279 -22.45 15.24 10.41
C ALA A 279 -23.88 14.82 10.06
N ALA A 280 -24.29 14.94 8.80
CA ALA A 280 -25.64 14.62 8.37
C ALA A 280 -25.91 13.10 8.39
N PRO A 281 -27.14 12.66 8.70
CA PRO A 281 -27.51 11.25 8.54
C PRO A 281 -27.34 10.79 7.10
N TYR A 282 -26.87 9.56 6.91
CA TYR A 282 -26.71 8.96 5.59
C TYR A 282 -28.03 8.93 4.80
N GLY A 283 -28.00 9.34 3.54
CA GLY A 283 -29.15 9.45 2.65
C GLY A 283 -30.07 10.64 2.91
N SER A 284 -29.68 11.59 3.76
CA SER A 284 -30.48 12.79 4.06
C SER A 284 -30.31 13.90 3.02
N ASP A 285 -31.27 14.82 2.98
CA ASP A 285 -31.17 16.01 2.12
C ASP A 285 -29.99 16.91 2.53
N GLU A 286 -29.65 16.94 3.83
CA GLU A 286 -28.51 17.66 4.38
C GLU A 286 -27.16 17.06 3.94
N GLU A 287 -27.05 15.73 3.92
CA GLU A 287 -25.86 15.03 3.40
C GLU A 287 -25.67 15.36 1.93
N GLU A 288 -26.72 15.22 1.11
CA GLU A 288 -26.68 15.52 -0.32
C GLU A 288 -26.34 17.00 -0.60
N PHE A 289 -26.86 17.90 0.22
CA PHE A 289 -26.58 19.33 0.13
C PHE A 289 -25.11 19.65 0.48
N GLY A 290 -24.57 19.05 1.53
CA GLY A 290 -23.15 19.17 1.90
C GLY A 290 -22.22 18.55 0.86
N ARG A 291 -22.56 17.34 0.38
CA ARG A 291 -21.84 16.57 -0.65
C ARG A 291 -21.61 17.39 -1.92
N THR A 292 -22.63 18.14 -2.33
CA THR A 292 -22.63 18.96 -3.54
C THR A 292 -22.14 20.40 -3.31
N CYS A 293 -21.55 20.68 -2.16
CA CYS A 293 -21.06 22.00 -1.77
C CYS A 293 -22.13 23.08 -1.94
N GLY A 294 -23.33 22.79 -1.45
CA GLY A 294 -24.50 23.66 -1.60
C GLY A 294 -25.10 23.66 -3.01
N ASN A 295 -25.09 22.52 -3.71
CA ASN A 295 -25.49 22.35 -5.12
C ASN A 295 -24.64 23.13 -6.14
N THR A 296 -23.35 23.30 -5.86
CA THR A 296 -22.41 23.96 -6.78
C THR A 296 -21.62 22.97 -7.63
N THR A 297 -21.58 21.69 -7.24
CA THR A 297 -20.90 20.60 -7.94
C THR A 297 -21.74 19.33 -7.93
N ASP A 298 -21.55 18.47 -8.93
CA ASP A 298 -22.18 17.14 -9.03
C ASP A 298 -21.28 16.02 -8.45
N SER A 299 -20.16 16.36 -7.77
CA SER A 299 -19.04 15.43 -7.54
C SER A 299 -19.39 14.15 -6.80
N GLU A 300 -19.01 13.03 -7.40
CA GLU A 300 -19.10 11.66 -6.87
C GLU A 300 -18.24 11.46 -5.59
N TYR A 301 -17.24 12.32 -5.38
CA TYR A 301 -16.42 12.39 -4.16
C TYR A 301 -16.94 13.52 -3.26
N GLY A 302 -17.74 13.15 -2.26
CA GLY A 302 -18.39 14.08 -1.32
C GLY A 302 -17.52 14.54 -0.16
N GLY A 303 -17.72 15.78 0.31
CA GLY A 303 -17.18 16.26 1.59
C GLY A 303 -15.81 16.93 1.55
N ASN A 304 -15.45 17.53 0.41
CA ASN A 304 -14.19 18.26 0.27
C ASN A 304 -14.36 19.63 -0.41
N CYS A 305 -15.43 20.33 -0.04
CA CYS A 305 -15.85 21.62 -0.55
C CYS A 305 -14.82 22.72 -0.34
N ILE A 306 -14.09 22.72 0.77
CA ILE A 306 -12.99 23.67 0.97
C ILE A 306 -11.95 23.53 -0.14
N ASN A 307 -11.69 22.30 -0.59
CA ASN A 307 -10.69 22.02 -1.60
C ASN A 307 -11.16 22.35 -3.04
N PHE A 308 -12.44 22.67 -3.25
CA PHE A 308 -12.96 23.09 -4.55
C PHE A 308 -12.79 24.60 -4.84
N ASP A 309 -12.59 25.46 -3.82
CA ASP A 309 -12.45 26.93 -3.99
C ASP A 309 -11.03 27.45 -3.76
N VAL A 310 -10.07 26.55 -3.54
CA VAL A 310 -8.65 26.90 -3.61
C VAL A 310 -8.18 26.70 -5.04
N ASP A 311 -7.80 27.80 -5.71
CA ASP A 311 -7.02 27.74 -6.94
C ASP A 311 -5.61 27.23 -6.59
N TYR A 312 -5.51 25.91 -6.44
CA TYR A 312 -4.26 25.22 -6.10
C TYR A 312 -3.17 25.53 -7.12
N ARG A 313 -3.54 25.75 -8.39
CA ARG A 313 -2.58 26.14 -9.43
C ARG A 313 -2.04 27.54 -9.18
N GLU A 314 -2.88 28.52 -8.87
CA GLU A 314 -2.44 29.89 -8.55
C GLU A 314 -1.59 29.91 -7.27
N ASN A 315 -2.01 29.21 -6.22
CA ASN A 315 -1.30 29.15 -4.95
C ASN A 315 0.04 28.39 -5.05
N CYS A 316 0.06 27.26 -5.77
CA CYS A 316 1.30 26.55 -6.09
C CYS A 316 2.25 27.44 -6.91
N ALA A 317 1.74 28.16 -7.92
CA ALA A 317 2.53 29.12 -8.69
C ALA A 317 3.03 30.31 -7.85
N ALA A 318 2.31 30.66 -6.78
CA ALA A 318 2.72 31.67 -5.80
C ALA A 318 3.76 31.16 -4.78
N GLY A 319 4.07 29.85 -4.79
CA GLY A 319 5.09 29.21 -3.97
C GLY A 319 4.56 28.57 -2.68
N ASP A 320 3.24 28.34 -2.58
CA ASP A 320 2.67 27.51 -1.53
C ASP A 320 2.87 26.03 -1.88
N MET A 321 3.78 25.38 -1.17
CA MET A 321 4.17 23.99 -1.47
C MET A 321 3.11 22.99 -1.02
N GLU A 322 2.31 23.31 0.00
CA GLU A 322 1.15 22.49 0.39
C GLU A 322 0.09 22.55 -0.72
N ALA A 323 -0.11 23.72 -1.34
CA ALA A 323 -0.98 23.84 -2.51
C ALA A 323 -0.44 23.06 -3.73
N CYS A 324 0.87 22.93 -3.90
CA CYS A 324 1.45 22.07 -4.95
C CYS A 324 1.18 20.58 -4.70
N ASP A 325 1.24 20.14 -3.44
CA ASP A 325 0.93 18.76 -3.06
C ASP A 325 -0.54 18.43 -3.31
N GLN A 326 -1.44 19.32 -2.90
CA GLN A 326 -2.87 19.15 -3.17
C GLN A 326 -3.18 19.25 -4.67
N LEU A 327 -2.51 20.14 -5.42
CA LEU A 327 -2.66 20.20 -6.88
C LEU A 327 -2.27 18.88 -7.53
N PHE A 328 -1.16 18.26 -7.11
CA PHE A 328 -0.74 16.97 -7.61
C PHE A 328 -1.77 15.88 -7.31
N TYR A 329 -2.25 15.81 -6.05
CA TYR A 329 -3.13 14.74 -5.59
C TYR A 329 -4.55 14.80 -6.18
N PHE A 330 -5.09 16.01 -6.39
CA PHE A 330 -6.48 16.20 -6.84
C PHE A 330 -6.63 16.43 -8.35
N SER A 331 -5.52 16.55 -9.10
CA SER A 331 -5.59 16.73 -10.55
C SER A 331 -5.82 15.41 -11.29
N GLU A 332 -6.40 15.50 -12.49
CA GLU A 332 -6.51 14.34 -13.38
C GLU A 332 -5.12 13.79 -13.75
N VAL A 333 -4.98 12.47 -13.75
CA VAL A 333 -3.71 11.81 -14.11
C VAL A 333 -3.30 12.15 -15.55
N GLY A 334 -2.05 12.55 -15.73
CA GLY A 334 -1.43 13.01 -16.96
C GLY A 334 -1.75 14.47 -17.32
N SER A 335 -2.47 15.22 -16.49
CA SER A 335 -2.84 16.61 -16.76
C SER A 335 -1.67 17.58 -16.59
N ASP A 336 -1.80 18.78 -17.17
CA ASP A 336 -0.82 19.87 -16.98
C ASP A 336 -0.74 20.31 -15.50
N ASP A 337 -1.82 20.12 -14.74
CA ASP A 337 -1.94 20.51 -13.34
C ASP A 337 -1.27 19.49 -12.42
N GLU A 338 -1.48 18.20 -12.68
CA GLU A 338 -0.76 17.12 -12.01
C GLU A 338 0.75 17.26 -12.23
N ASN A 339 1.20 17.47 -13.48
CA ASN A 339 2.63 17.66 -13.78
C ASN A 339 3.22 18.92 -13.12
N PHE A 340 2.43 19.99 -13.03
CA PHE A 340 2.88 21.23 -12.40
C PHE A 340 2.97 21.09 -10.86
N GLY A 341 2.03 20.37 -10.24
CA GLY A 341 2.10 20.00 -8.83
C GLY A 341 3.25 19.04 -8.53
N ALA A 342 3.43 18.00 -9.36
CA ALA A 342 4.51 17.01 -9.23
C ALA A 342 5.91 17.64 -9.20
N THR A 343 6.08 18.73 -9.96
CA THR A 343 7.33 19.47 -10.06
C THR A 343 7.42 20.63 -9.07
N CYS A 344 6.56 20.67 -8.05
CA CYS A 344 6.51 21.74 -7.04
C CYS A 344 6.47 23.14 -7.67
N GLY A 345 5.57 23.32 -8.64
CA GLY A 345 5.45 24.56 -9.41
C GLY A 345 6.61 24.78 -10.40
N GLY A 346 7.26 23.71 -10.86
CA GLY A 346 8.42 23.74 -11.76
C GLY A 346 9.77 23.99 -11.06
N THR A 347 9.84 23.76 -9.75
CA THR A 347 11.06 23.93 -8.95
C THR A 347 11.81 22.63 -8.68
N SER A 348 11.14 21.48 -8.81
CA SER A 348 11.75 20.14 -8.78
C SER A 348 11.60 19.44 -10.13
N ASP A 349 12.32 18.33 -10.31
CA ASP A 349 12.26 17.48 -11.51
C ASP A 349 11.17 16.41 -11.45
N GLY A 350 10.26 16.48 -10.47
CA GLY A 350 9.17 15.52 -10.28
C GLY A 350 9.51 14.38 -9.31
N THR A 351 10.75 14.31 -8.82
CA THR A 351 11.17 13.27 -7.86
C THR A 351 10.51 13.41 -6.48
N THR A 352 9.92 14.56 -6.18
CA THR A 352 9.21 14.89 -4.94
C THR A 352 7.71 15.07 -5.18
N ALA A 353 7.13 14.36 -6.14
CA ALA A 353 5.71 14.51 -6.49
C ALA A 353 4.81 14.21 -5.28
N GLY A 354 3.98 15.18 -4.89
CA GLY A 354 3.13 15.09 -3.70
C GLY A 354 3.85 15.27 -2.35
N LEU A 355 5.14 15.66 -2.37
CA LEU A 355 5.99 15.88 -1.18
C LEU A 355 6.74 17.23 -1.23
N CYS A 356 6.18 18.23 -1.90
CA CYS A 356 6.74 19.56 -2.04
C CYS A 356 6.83 20.31 -0.71
N SER A 357 5.89 20.07 0.22
CA SER A 357 5.91 20.66 1.56
C SER A 357 6.94 20.02 2.50
N ASP A 358 7.36 18.78 2.24
CA ASP A 358 8.32 18.01 3.05
C ASP A 358 9.42 17.35 2.18
N PRO A 359 10.41 18.12 1.67
CA PRO A 359 11.43 17.61 0.74
C PRO A 359 12.48 16.67 1.37
N GLU A 360 12.37 16.31 2.65
CA GLU A 360 13.35 15.47 3.38
C GLU A 360 12.74 14.23 4.08
N SER A 361 11.54 13.80 3.70
CA SER A 361 10.92 12.55 4.21
C SER A 361 11.45 11.32 3.51
#